data_AF-A0A3D2FIU0-F1
#
_entry.id   AF-A0A3D2FIU0-F1
#
_cell.length_a   1.000
_cell.length_b   1.000
_cell.length_c   1.000
_cell.angle_alpha   90.00
_cell.angle_beta   90.00
_cell.angle_gamma   90.00
#
_symmetry.space_group_name_H-M   'P 1'
#
loop_
_entity.id
_entity.type
_entity.pdbx_description
1 polymer ?
#
loop_
_entity_poly.entity_id
_entity_poly.type
_entity_poly.pdbx_seq_one_letter_code
_entity_poly.pdbx_strand_id
1 'polypeptide(L)'
;MEHIEQAGVHSGDSACSLPPFSLSADMQNELRRQTVAMAKELNVIGLMNVQFAIQSETVYVLEVNPRASRTVPFVSKATGVALAKIAARCMAGQTLAQQGVTREVIPPYYSVKEAVFPFIKFPGVDTILGPEMKSTGEVMGVGDTFAEAFVKSQLAASVKLPKDGKVFISVREADKPGAVEIARSLTQLGFTILATRGTAAVIKDAGVAVTVVNKVAEGRPHIVDMIKNGEVNLIVNTVDSKPSAMRDSYSIRHAALQGRVTYYTTLAGARAACIGMQHLTELQVYDLQTLHQRLR
;
A
#
# COMPACT_ATOMS: atom_id res chain seq x y z
N MET A 1 -0.93 -12.52 2.07
CA MET A 1 -1.19 -11.12 1.73
C MET A 1 0.14 -10.51 1.33
N GLU A 2 0.16 -9.72 0.27
CA GLU A 2 1.34 -8.97 -0.16
C GLU A 2 1.13 -7.50 0.18
N HIS A 3 2.07 -6.86 0.87
CA HIS A 3 1.99 -5.43 1.13
C HIS A 3 2.33 -4.64 -0.13
N ILE A 4 1.68 -3.48 -0.27
CA ILE A 4 2.04 -2.50 -1.31
C ILE A 4 3.29 -1.76 -0.86
N GLU A 5 3.31 -1.21 0.35
CA GLU A 5 4.52 -0.62 0.93
C GLU A 5 5.59 -1.67 1.24
N GLN A 6 6.85 -1.28 1.06
CA GLN A 6 8.00 -2.12 1.37
C GLN A 6 8.18 -2.37 2.88
N ALA A 7 8.89 -3.44 3.22
CA ALA A 7 9.36 -3.69 4.58
C ALA A 7 10.11 -2.45 5.13
N GLY A 8 9.79 -2.08 6.38
CA GLY A 8 10.20 -0.81 7.00
C GLY A 8 9.03 0.16 7.20
N VAL A 9 7.94 0.00 6.44
CA VAL A 9 6.62 0.51 6.83
C VAL A 9 5.90 -0.57 7.64
N HIS A 10 5.31 -0.18 8.75
CA HIS A 10 4.62 -1.10 9.64
C HIS A 10 3.44 -1.79 8.93
N SER A 11 3.27 -3.09 9.17
CA SER A 11 2.23 -3.92 8.53
C SER A 11 0.79 -3.44 8.77
N GLY A 12 0.57 -2.72 9.87
CA GLY A 12 -0.71 -2.08 10.18
C GLY A 12 -1.03 -0.88 9.28
N ASP A 13 -0.01 -0.11 8.91
CA ASP A 13 -0.14 1.09 8.08
C ASP A 13 0.04 0.80 6.59
N SER A 14 0.52 -0.40 6.24
CA SER A 14 0.66 -0.82 4.85
C SER A 14 -0.68 -1.22 4.27
N ALA A 15 -0.95 -0.76 3.05
CA ALA A 15 -1.96 -1.37 2.21
C ALA A 15 -1.50 -2.78 1.82
N CYS A 16 -2.45 -3.69 1.59
CA CYS A 16 -2.10 -5.05 1.18
C CYS A 16 -3.13 -5.71 0.28
N SER A 17 -2.68 -6.66 -0.53
CA SER A 17 -3.49 -7.41 -1.49
C SER A 17 -3.66 -8.87 -1.09
N LEU A 18 -4.85 -9.40 -1.36
CA LEU A 18 -5.18 -10.82 -1.38
C LEU A 18 -6.01 -11.11 -2.64
N PRO A 19 -5.53 -11.97 -3.57
CA PRO A 19 -4.21 -12.64 -3.57
C PRO A 19 -3.03 -11.65 -3.73
N PRO A 20 -1.78 -12.11 -3.54
CA PRO A 20 -0.58 -11.35 -3.95
C PRO A 20 -0.70 -10.88 -5.41
N PHE A 21 -0.24 -9.66 -5.69
CA PHE A 21 -0.36 -9.02 -7.01
C PHE A 21 0.93 -9.05 -7.81
N SER A 22 2.09 -9.28 -7.17
CA SER A 22 3.39 -9.35 -7.85
C SER A 22 4.23 -10.58 -7.48
N LEU A 23 3.96 -11.23 -6.35
CA LEU A 23 4.73 -12.42 -5.95
C LEU A 23 4.47 -13.64 -6.85
N SER A 24 5.55 -14.27 -7.32
CA SER A 24 5.49 -15.50 -8.11
C SER A 24 4.85 -16.67 -7.34
N ALA A 25 4.30 -17.63 -8.07
CA ALA A 25 3.72 -18.84 -7.46
C ALA A 25 4.75 -19.62 -6.63
N ASP A 26 5.99 -19.71 -7.10
CA ASP A 26 7.09 -20.40 -6.41
C ASP A 26 7.43 -19.70 -5.08
N MET A 27 7.53 -18.38 -5.09
CA MET A 27 7.75 -17.60 -3.87
C MET A 27 6.60 -17.81 -2.88
N GLN A 28 5.35 -17.77 -3.34
CA GLN A 28 4.19 -18.05 -2.49
C GLN A 28 4.22 -19.46 -1.89
N ASN A 29 4.64 -20.46 -2.67
CA ASN A 29 4.77 -21.84 -2.21
C ASN A 29 5.87 -22.01 -1.15
N GLU A 30 6.98 -21.28 -1.30
CA GLU A 30 8.05 -21.26 -0.29
C GLU A 30 7.56 -20.62 1.02
N LEU A 31 6.82 -19.50 0.95
CA LEU A 31 6.21 -18.89 2.13
C LEU A 31 5.21 -19.85 2.83
N ARG A 32 4.42 -20.61 2.06
CA ARG A 32 3.52 -21.65 2.60
C ARG A 32 4.30 -22.73 3.33
N ARG A 33 5.36 -23.26 2.70
CA ARG A 33 6.23 -24.30 3.29
C ARG A 33 6.82 -23.85 4.62
N GLN A 34 7.40 -22.65 4.66
CA GLN A 34 7.98 -22.09 5.89
C GLN A 34 6.91 -21.84 6.96
N THR A 35 5.73 -21.34 6.58
CA THR A 35 4.59 -21.14 7.49
C THR A 35 4.17 -22.45 8.17
N VAL A 36 4.02 -23.54 7.40
CA VAL A 36 3.65 -24.85 7.94
C VAL A 36 4.75 -25.41 8.85
N ALA A 37 6.02 -25.25 8.48
CA ALA A 37 7.14 -25.68 9.30
C ALA A 37 7.15 -24.97 10.66
N MET A 38 7.00 -23.64 10.67
CA MET A 38 6.92 -22.85 11.90
C MET A 38 5.70 -23.19 12.75
N ALA A 39 4.54 -23.46 12.14
CA ALA A 39 3.33 -23.87 12.86
C ALA A 39 3.55 -25.14 13.69
N LYS A 40 4.22 -26.12 13.08
CA LYS A 40 4.54 -27.41 13.70
C LYS A 40 5.58 -27.26 14.80
N GLU A 41 6.68 -26.56 14.51
CA GLU A 41 7.76 -26.36 15.48
C GLU A 41 7.30 -25.61 16.73
N LEU A 42 6.45 -24.59 16.56
CA LEU A 42 5.91 -23.79 17.66
C LEU A 42 4.68 -24.42 18.34
N ASN A 43 4.27 -25.63 17.92
CA ASN A 43 3.10 -26.34 18.43
C ASN A 43 1.82 -25.47 18.47
N VAL A 44 1.58 -24.71 17.40
CA VAL A 44 0.45 -23.77 17.33
C VAL A 44 -0.87 -24.53 17.34
N ILE A 45 -1.75 -24.18 18.29
CA ILE A 45 -3.15 -24.59 18.31
C ILE A 45 -4.03 -23.34 18.20
N GLY A 46 -4.76 -23.20 17.08
CA GLY A 46 -5.59 -22.04 16.81
C GLY A 46 -5.07 -21.20 15.64
N LEU A 47 -4.96 -19.89 15.82
CA LEU A 47 -4.46 -18.97 14.80
C LEU A 47 -2.98 -18.67 14.99
N MET A 48 -2.29 -18.45 13.87
CA MET A 48 -0.99 -17.81 13.84
C MET A 48 -0.92 -16.80 12.70
N ASN A 49 0.03 -15.88 12.82
CA ASN A 49 0.42 -14.97 11.76
C ASN A 49 1.95 -14.98 11.63
N VAL A 50 2.45 -15.05 10.41
CA VAL A 50 3.88 -14.94 10.11
C VAL A 50 4.08 -13.71 9.24
N GLN A 51 5.11 -12.93 9.54
CA GLN A 51 5.52 -11.80 8.73
C GLN A 51 6.88 -12.09 8.10
N PHE A 52 6.96 -11.90 6.80
CA PHE A 52 8.17 -12.11 6.01
C PHE A 52 8.60 -10.80 5.35
N ALA A 53 9.89 -10.66 5.10
CA ALA A 53 10.46 -9.72 4.14
C ALA A 53 11.13 -10.51 3.03
N ILE A 54 10.95 -10.05 1.79
CA ILE A 54 11.56 -10.67 0.62
C ILE A 54 12.51 -9.67 0.01
N GLN A 55 13.77 -10.06 -0.15
CA GLN A 55 14.79 -9.25 -0.81
C GLN A 55 15.41 -10.07 -1.94
N SER A 56 15.16 -9.65 -3.18
CA SER A 56 15.42 -10.47 -4.37
C SER A 56 14.70 -11.82 -4.23
N GLU A 57 15.41 -12.94 -4.26
CA GLU A 57 14.85 -14.29 -4.10
C GLU A 57 14.94 -14.83 -2.65
N THR A 58 15.48 -14.04 -1.71
CA THR A 58 15.70 -14.50 -0.34
C THR A 58 14.52 -14.11 0.55
N VAL A 59 13.93 -15.11 1.21
CA VAL A 59 12.89 -14.95 2.23
C VAL A 59 13.54 -14.78 3.61
N TYR A 60 13.20 -13.69 4.29
CA TYR A 60 13.56 -13.43 5.68
C TYR A 60 12.31 -13.50 6.54
N VAL A 61 12.39 -14.24 7.66
CA VAL A 61 11.34 -14.24 8.69
C VAL A 61 11.54 -13.02 9.57
N LEU A 62 10.52 -12.16 9.69
CA LEU A 62 10.55 -11.01 10.58
C LEU A 62 10.10 -11.39 11.98
N GLU A 63 8.90 -11.96 12.08
CA GLU A 63 8.33 -12.43 13.35
C GLU A 63 7.22 -13.47 13.12
N VAL A 64 6.95 -14.26 14.17
CA VAL A 64 5.80 -15.15 14.26
C VAL A 64 4.95 -14.76 15.46
N ASN A 65 3.66 -14.54 15.21
CA ASN A 65 2.66 -14.25 16.21
C ASN A 65 1.75 -15.48 16.37
N PRO A 66 1.94 -16.34 17.39
CA PRO A 66 1.12 -17.54 17.63
C PRO A 66 -0.23 -17.17 18.27
N ARG A 67 -0.95 -16.26 17.64
CA ARG A 67 -2.24 -15.73 18.07
C ARG A 67 -3.00 -15.16 16.87
N ALA A 68 -4.25 -14.75 17.11
CA ALA A 68 -4.98 -13.96 16.14
C ALA A 68 -4.25 -12.64 15.83
N SER A 69 -4.23 -12.27 14.55
CA SER A 69 -3.71 -10.99 14.06
C SER A 69 -4.85 -10.09 13.60
N ARG A 70 -4.58 -8.79 13.50
CA ARG A 70 -5.56 -7.79 13.07
C ARG A 70 -6.12 -8.04 11.66
N THR A 71 -5.41 -8.80 10.83
CA THR A 71 -5.80 -9.11 9.44
C THR A 71 -6.79 -10.26 9.31
N VAL A 72 -7.06 -11.02 10.39
CA VAL A 72 -7.98 -12.17 10.36
C VAL A 72 -9.39 -11.80 9.85
N PRO A 73 -10.01 -10.68 10.26
CA PRO A 73 -11.30 -10.28 9.71
C PRO A 73 -11.26 -10.00 8.21
N PHE A 74 -10.24 -9.26 7.73
CA PHE A 74 -10.03 -9.00 6.31
C PHE A 74 -9.89 -10.29 5.50
N VAL A 75 -9.01 -11.21 5.93
CA VAL A 75 -8.83 -12.51 5.25
C VAL A 75 -10.11 -13.32 5.27
N SER A 76 -10.85 -13.31 6.39
CA SER A 76 -12.12 -14.05 6.50
C SER A 76 -13.18 -13.51 5.55
N LYS A 77 -13.21 -12.19 5.32
CA LYS A 77 -14.12 -11.55 4.36
C LYS A 77 -13.71 -11.82 2.91
N ALA A 78 -12.43 -11.74 2.58
CA ALA A 78 -11.94 -12.00 1.24
C ALA A 78 -12.15 -13.47 0.82
N THR A 79 -11.90 -14.41 1.73
CA THR A 79 -11.92 -15.86 1.46
C THR A 79 -13.24 -16.55 1.78
N GLY A 80 -14.21 -15.86 2.39
CA GLY A 80 -15.44 -16.49 2.88
C GLY A 80 -15.24 -17.50 4.03
N VAL A 81 -14.01 -17.72 4.47
CA VAL A 81 -13.66 -18.68 5.53
C VAL A 81 -13.68 -17.96 6.88
N ALA A 82 -14.54 -18.40 7.81
CA ALA A 82 -14.62 -17.80 9.14
C ALA A 82 -13.46 -18.25 10.05
N LEU A 83 -12.24 -17.79 9.76
CA LEU A 83 -10.98 -18.25 10.36
C LEU A 83 -11.00 -18.23 11.90
N ALA A 84 -11.54 -17.17 12.51
CA ALA A 84 -11.67 -17.07 13.95
C ALA A 84 -12.58 -18.17 14.56
N LYS A 85 -13.71 -18.48 13.90
CA LYS A 85 -14.61 -19.57 14.35
C LYS A 85 -13.94 -20.93 14.20
N ILE A 86 -13.23 -21.14 13.10
CA ILE A 86 -12.54 -22.39 12.81
C ILE A 86 -11.42 -22.64 13.83
N ALA A 87 -10.60 -21.63 14.08
CA ALA A 87 -9.53 -21.73 15.05
C ALA A 87 -10.02 -21.88 16.49
N ALA A 88 -11.13 -21.22 16.87
CA ALA A 88 -11.75 -21.42 18.17
C ALA A 88 -12.19 -22.87 18.39
N ARG A 89 -12.77 -23.50 17.37
CA ARG A 89 -13.13 -24.92 17.38
C ARG A 89 -11.90 -25.84 17.45
N CYS A 90 -10.81 -25.49 16.75
CA CYS A 90 -9.53 -26.20 16.88
C CYS A 90 -9.00 -26.15 18.33
N MET A 91 -9.03 -24.98 18.96
CA MET A 91 -8.63 -24.83 20.37
C MET A 91 -9.53 -25.62 21.33
N ALA A 92 -10.80 -25.85 20.97
CA ALA A 92 -11.73 -26.69 21.71
C ALA A 92 -11.62 -28.20 21.39
N GLY A 93 -10.64 -28.63 20.58
CA GLY A 93 -10.37 -30.02 20.26
C GLY A 93 -11.02 -30.54 18.96
N GLN A 94 -11.74 -29.70 18.21
CA GLN A 94 -12.28 -30.09 16.90
C GLN A 94 -11.28 -29.76 15.78
N THR A 95 -10.63 -30.79 15.25
CA THR A 95 -9.61 -30.67 14.20
C THR A 95 -10.13 -30.00 12.92
N LEU A 96 -9.21 -29.43 12.11
CA LEU A 96 -9.54 -28.88 10.78
C LEU A 96 -10.25 -29.91 9.88
N ALA A 97 -9.84 -31.19 9.94
CA ALA A 97 -10.46 -32.27 9.19
C ALA A 97 -11.93 -32.51 9.61
N GLN A 98 -12.20 -32.56 10.91
CA GLN A 98 -13.58 -32.68 11.45
C GLN A 98 -14.47 -31.48 11.08
N GLN A 99 -13.87 -30.32 10.81
CA GLN A 99 -14.58 -29.13 10.34
C GLN A 99 -14.71 -29.05 8.82
N GLY A 100 -14.09 -29.96 8.05
CA GLY A 100 -14.07 -29.92 6.59
C GLY A 100 -13.20 -28.82 5.99
N VAL A 101 -12.28 -28.23 6.76
CA VAL A 101 -11.43 -27.11 6.32
C VAL A 101 -10.01 -27.61 6.08
N THR A 102 -9.79 -28.25 4.93
CA THR A 102 -8.51 -28.92 4.61
C THR A 102 -7.76 -28.30 3.43
N ARG A 103 -8.32 -27.28 2.78
CA ARG A 103 -7.74 -26.62 1.61
C ARG A 103 -7.71 -25.10 1.80
N GLU A 104 -6.67 -24.46 1.29
CA GLU A 104 -6.59 -23.00 1.17
C GLU A 104 -7.57 -22.51 0.10
N VAL A 105 -8.33 -21.47 0.41
CA VAL A 105 -9.23 -20.81 -0.56
C VAL A 105 -8.47 -19.66 -1.21
N ILE A 106 -8.35 -19.70 -2.54
CA ILE A 106 -7.80 -18.61 -3.36
C ILE A 106 -8.96 -17.94 -4.10
N PRO A 107 -9.38 -16.72 -3.72
CA PRO A 107 -10.47 -16.04 -4.40
C PRO A 107 -10.16 -15.72 -5.87
N PRO A 108 -11.15 -15.79 -6.79
CA PRO A 108 -11.00 -15.41 -8.19
C PRO A 108 -11.15 -13.89 -8.42
N TYR A 109 -10.93 -13.10 -7.37
CA TYR A 109 -11.04 -11.65 -7.34
C TYR A 109 -9.99 -11.08 -6.37
N TYR A 110 -9.66 -9.81 -6.54
CA TYR A 110 -8.73 -9.10 -5.66
C TYR A 110 -9.48 -8.42 -4.53
N SER A 111 -8.91 -8.54 -3.33
CA SER A 111 -9.29 -7.80 -2.13
C SER A 111 -8.08 -6.99 -1.68
N VAL A 112 -8.22 -5.66 -1.62
CA VAL A 112 -7.16 -4.75 -1.18
C VAL A 112 -7.60 -4.07 0.11
N LYS A 113 -6.78 -4.22 1.16
CA LYS A 113 -6.92 -3.50 2.41
C LYS A 113 -6.13 -2.20 2.34
N GLU A 114 -6.72 -1.08 2.75
CA GLU A 114 -6.03 0.21 2.92
C GLU A 114 -6.22 0.72 4.36
N ALA A 115 -5.21 1.37 4.91
CA ALA A 115 -5.20 1.96 6.24
C ALA A 115 -5.81 3.38 6.25
N VAL A 116 -6.49 3.72 7.35
CA VAL A 116 -7.06 5.05 7.58
C VAL A 116 -6.29 5.75 8.70
N PHE A 117 -5.81 6.95 8.41
CA PHE A 117 -4.89 7.68 9.28
C PHE A 117 -5.55 8.86 9.98
N PRO A 118 -5.21 9.12 11.27
CA PRO A 118 -5.77 10.22 12.04
C PRO A 118 -5.00 11.54 11.84
N PHE A 119 -4.09 11.65 10.88
CA PHE A 119 -3.15 12.79 10.77
C PHE A 119 -3.84 14.16 10.76
N ILE A 120 -5.01 14.29 10.13
CA ILE A 120 -5.77 15.55 10.10
C ILE A 120 -6.24 16.01 11.49
N LYS A 121 -6.29 15.12 12.47
CA LYS A 121 -6.63 15.42 13.88
C LYS A 121 -5.42 15.96 14.65
N PHE A 122 -4.20 15.78 14.14
CA PHE A 122 -2.95 16.13 14.80
C PHE A 122 -2.03 16.91 13.84
N PRO A 123 -2.34 18.18 13.51
CA PRO A 123 -1.61 18.94 12.49
C PRO A 123 -0.11 19.12 12.76
N GLY A 124 0.31 19.07 14.03
CA GLY A 124 1.72 19.11 14.41
C GLY A 124 2.51 17.83 14.13
N VAL A 125 1.87 16.75 13.70
CA VAL A 125 2.51 15.45 13.47
C VAL A 125 2.90 15.29 12.01
N ASP A 126 4.07 14.69 11.79
CA ASP A 126 4.54 14.33 10.47
C ASP A 126 3.82 13.07 9.93
N THR A 127 3.34 13.13 8.69
CA THR A 127 2.55 12.09 8.04
C THR A 127 3.40 11.00 7.37
N ILE A 128 4.71 11.01 7.62
CA ILE A 128 5.62 9.98 7.13
C ILE A 128 5.27 8.62 7.76
N LEU A 129 5.26 7.58 6.92
CA LEU A 129 5.11 6.19 7.35
C LEU A 129 6.45 5.64 7.82
N GLY A 130 6.41 4.71 8.77
CA GLY A 130 7.61 4.14 9.37
C GLY A 130 7.34 2.81 10.07
N PRO A 131 8.28 2.33 10.91
CA PRO A 131 8.19 1.02 11.54
C PRO A 131 7.16 0.95 12.68
N GLU A 132 6.66 2.09 13.14
CA GLU A 132 5.58 2.18 14.13
C GLU A 132 4.23 2.41 13.45
N MET A 133 3.19 1.73 13.93
CA MET A 133 1.82 1.88 13.45
C MET A 133 1.21 3.21 13.90
N LYS A 134 0.58 3.95 12.98
CA LYS A 134 -0.14 5.21 13.26
C LYS A 134 -1.60 5.20 12.82
N SER A 135 -2.01 4.25 11.99
CA SER A 135 -3.39 4.12 11.52
C SER A 135 -4.36 3.72 12.64
N THR A 136 -5.61 4.16 12.53
CA THR A 136 -6.67 3.87 13.51
C THR A 136 -7.75 2.94 12.97
N GLY A 137 -7.79 2.75 11.64
CA GLY A 137 -8.78 1.90 10.99
C GLY A 137 -8.29 1.39 9.64
N GLU A 138 -9.12 0.60 9.00
CA GLU A 138 -8.86 0.02 7.68
C GLU A 138 -10.15 -0.06 6.87
N VAL A 139 -10.00 -0.06 5.55
CA VAL A 139 -11.07 -0.26 4.58
C VAL A 139 -10.68 -1.38 3.62
N MET A 140 -11.67 -1.94 2.92
CA MET A 140 -11.47 -3.01 1.95
C MET A 140 -12.11 -2.63 0.62
N GLY A 141 -11.29 -2.65 -0.44
CA GLY A 141 -11.75 -2.60 -1.83
C GLY A 141 -11.74 -3.99 -2.45
N VAL A 142 -12.73 -4.29 -3.30
CA VAL A 142 -12.83 -5.56 -4.03
C VAL A 142 -13.03 -5.29 -5.51
N GLY A 143 -12.33 -6.03 -6.37
CA GLY A 143 -12.45 -5.94 -7.82
C GLY A 143 -11.98 -7.20 -8.52
N ASP A 144 -12.36 -7.36 -9.78
CA ASP A 144 -11.87 -8.49 -10.59
C ASP A 144 -10.40 -8.30 -10.99
N THR A 145 -9.90 -7.06 -10.90
CA THR A 145 -8.48 -6.73 -11.06
C THR A 145 -7.90 -6.09 -9.80
N PHE A 146 -6.58 -6.20 -9.62
CA PHE A 146 -5.87 -5.47 -8.56
C PHE A 146 -6.10 -3.96 -8.66
N ALA A 147 -6.07 -3.41 -9.88
CA ALA A 147 -6.28 -1.99 -10.13
C ALA A 147 -7.63 -1.49 -9.61
N GLU A 148 -8.71 -2.21 -9.94
CA GLU A 148 -10.05 -1.87 -9.47
C GLU A 148 -10.17 -1.98 -7.94
N ALA A 149 -9.66 -3.08 -7.37
CA ALA A 149 -9.68 -3.29 -5.93
C ALA A 149 -8.90 -2.20 -5.17
N PHE A 150 -7.74 -1.80 -5.70
CA PHE A 150 -6.92 -0.72 -5.16
C PHE A 150 -7.62 0.64 -5.25
N VAL A 151 -8.18 1.01 -6.42
CA VAL A 151 -8.91 2.29 -6.56
C VAL A 151 -10.09 2.36 -5.57
N LYS A 152 -10.81 1.26 -5.37
CA LYS A 152 -11.89 1.20 -4.38
C LYS A 152 -11.38 1.32 -2.94
N SER A 153 -10.24 0.72 -2.61
CA SER A 153 -9.66 0.86 -1.27
C SER A 153 -9.22 2.30 -1.01
N GLN A 154 -8.61 2.97 -1.99
CA GLN A 154 -8.27 4.40 -1.92
C GLN A 154 -9.53 5.25 -1.70
N LEU A 155 -10.56 5.05 -2.53
CA LEU A 155 -11.82 5.81 -2.44
C LEU A 155 -12.49 5.63 -1.06
N ALA A 156 -12.54 4.38 -0.57
CA ALA A 156 -13.08 4.08 0.76
C ALA A 156 -12.26 4.72 1.89
N ALA A 157 -10.93 4.84 1.72
CA ALA A 157 -10.05 5.55 2.64
C ALA A 157 -10.14 7.09 2.51
N SER A 158 -11.12 7.59 1.73
CA SER A 158 -11.31 9.01 1.42
C SER A 158 -10.16 9.64 0.63
N VAL A 159 -9.36 8.82 -0.06
CA VAL A 159 -8.34 9.26 -1.01
C VAL A 159 -8.99 9.41 -2.39
N LYS A 160 -8.80 10.57 -3.02
CA LYS A 160 -9.29 10.85 -4.37
C LYS A 160 -8.13 10.86 -5.35
N LEU A 161 -7.98 9.80 -6.12
CA LEU A 161 -7.01 9.78 -7.20
C LEU A 161 -7.42 10.81 -8.27
N PRO A 162 -6.53 11.75 -8.65
CA PRO A 162 -6.85 12.73 -9.69
C PRO A 162 -6.92 12.05 -11.07
N LYS A 163 -7.61 12.69 -12.01
CA LYS A 163 -7.71 12.23 -13.41
C LYS A 163 -6.81 13.02 -14.36
N ASP A 164 -6.48 14.24 -13.99
CA ASP A 164 -5.66 15.17 -14.76
C ASP A 164 -4.92 16.15 -13.82
N GLY A 165 -4.11 17.03 -14.41
CA GLY A 165 -3.46 18.12 -13.71
C GLY A 165 -1.95 17.94 -13.55
N LYS A 166 -1.38 18.50 -12.47
CA LYS A 166 0.08 18.47 -12.24
C LYS A 166 0.43 17.52 -11.10
N VAL A 167 1.48 16.73 -11.29
CA VAL A 167 2.04 15.84 -10.27
C VAL A 167 3.41 16.35 -9.83
N PHE A 168 3.61 16.48 -8.53
CA PHE A 168 4.90 16.81 -7.97
C PHE A 168 5.64 15.57 -7.46
N ILE A 169 6.86 15.34 -7.94
CA ILE A 169 7.72 14.20 -7.59
C ILE A 169 8.99 14.73 -6.93
N SER A 170 9.24 14.33 -5.68
CA SER A 170 10.47 14.63 -4.97
C SER A 170 10.86 13.43 -4.11
N VAL A 171 11.86 12.68 -4.56
CA VAL A 171 12.25 11.41 -3.94
C VAL A 171 13.67 11.47 -3.38
N ARG A 172 14.00 10.54 -2.47
CA ARG A 172 15.38 10.31 -2.02
C ARG A 172 16.23 9.68 -3.12
N GLU A 173 17.55 9.73 -2.98
CA GLU A 173 18.51 9.25 -3.99
C GLU A 173 18.26 7.80 -4.44
N ALA A 174 18.05 6.88 -3.50
CA ALA A 174 17.81 5.46 -3.80
C ALA A 174 16.55 5.21 -4.64
N ASP A 175 15.60 6.13 -4.60
CA ASP A 175 14.29 6.01 -5.26
C ASP A 175 14.29 6.73 -6.63
N LYS A 176 15.35 7.45 -7.00
CA LYS A 176 15.44 8.16 -8.29
C LYS A 176 15.22 7.28 -9.52
N PRO A 177 15.78 6.06 -9.62
CA PRO A 177 15.48 5.18 -10.75
C PRO A 177 13.99 4.85 -10.85
N GLY A 178 13.32 4.58 -9.72
CA GLY A 178 11.89 4.31 -9.68
C GLY A 178 11.02 5.54 -9.97
N ALA A 179 11.49 6.75 -9.64
CA ALA A 179 10.79 7.99 -9.97
C ALA A 179 10.67 8.21 -11.49
N VAL A 180 11.62 7.73 -12.29
CA VAL A 180 11.55 7.77 -13.76
C VAL A 180 10.36 6.92 -14.26
N GLU A 181 10.19 5.72 -13.72
CA GLU A 181 9.07 4.82 -14.06
C GLU A 181 7.73 5.49 -13.74
N ILE A 182 7.61 6.06 -12.54
CA ILE A 182 6.40 6.80 -12.11
C ILE A 182 6.13 8.01 -13.01
N ALA A 183 7.14 8.81 -13.33
CA ALA A 183 7.00 9.96 -14.20
C ALA A 183 6.54 9.58 -15.61
N ARG A 184 7.05 8.47 -16.17
CA ARG A 184 6.59 7.94 -17.47
C ARG A 184 5.13 7.53 -17.42
N SER A 185 4.74 6.72 -16.43
CA SER A 185 3.37 6.25 -16.28
C SER A 185 2.38 7.41 -16.12
N LEU A 186 2.72 8.42 -15.32
CA LEU A 186 1.88 9.60 -15.14
C LEU A 186 1.83 10.50 -16.39
N THR A 187 2.93 10.62 -17.13
CA THR A 187 2.94 11.36 -18.41
C THR A 187 2.04 10.66 -19.44
N GLN A 188 2.07 9.33 -19.50
CA GLN A 188 1.17 8.54 -20.37
C GLN A 188 -0.31 8.71 -19.99
N LEU A 189 -0.60 8.96 -18.71
CA LEU A 189 -1.92 9.31 -18.21
C LEU A 189 -2.32 10.78 -18.46
N GLY A 190 -1.45 11.59 -19.08
CA GLY A 190 -1.72 12.98 -19.44
C GLY A 190 -1.37 14.01 -18.35
N PHE A 191 -0.68 13.61 -17.27
CA PHE A 191 -0.27 14.55 -16.24
C PHE A 191 0.97 15.37 -16.64
N THR A 192 1.04 16.60 -16.14
CA THR A 192 2.27 17.41 -16.20
C THR A 192 3.16 17.12 -15.00
N ILE A 193 4.44 16.81 -15.23
CA ILE A 193 5.37 16.44 -14.16
C ILE A 193 6.12 17.67 -13.65
N LEU A 194 6.08 17.87 -12.34
CA LEU A 194 6.86 18.83 -11.57
C LEU A 194 7.84 18.05 -10.67
N ALA A 195 9.09 18.50 -10.54
CA ALA A 195 10.03 17.83 -9.65
C ALA A 195 11.09 18.77 -9.04
N THR A 196 11.64 18.39 -7.89
CA THR A 196 12.81 19.07 -7.32
C THR A 196 14.05 18.84 -8.16
N ARG A 197 15.01 19.77 -8.16
CA ARG A 197 16.21 19.75 -9.02
C ARG A 197 16.84 18.36 -9.22
N GLY A 198 17.15 17.66 -8.13
CA GLY A 198 17.80 16.34 -8.19
C GLY A 198 16.91 15.24 -8.78
N THR A 199 15.60 15.30 -8.56
CA THR A 199 14.62 14.36 -9.15
C THR A 199 14.33 14.71 -10.60
N ALA A 200 14.25 16.01 -10.93
CA ALA A 200 14.04 16.49 -12.28
C ALA A 200 15.20 16.13 -13.21
N ALA A 201 16.44 16.17 -12.73
CA ALA A 201 17.62 15.80 -13.52
C ALA A 201 17.50 14.36 -14.07
N VAL A 202 17.24 13.37 -13.20
CA VAL A 202 17.12 11.97 -13.63
C VAL A 202 15.91 11.71 -14.53
N ILE A 203 14.80 12.42 -14.31
CA ILE A 203 13.59 12.32 -15.15
C ILE A 203 13.88 12.89 -16.54
N LYS A 204 14.56 14.04 -16.60
CA LYS A 204 14.95 14.71 -17.85
C LYS A 204 15.96 13.87 -18.65
N ASP A 205 16.96 13.30 -17.98
CA ASP A 205 17.97 12.44 -18.61
C ASP A 205 17.34 11.17 -19.22
N ALA A 206 16.22 10.70 -18.63
CA ALA A 206 15.44 9.59 -19.15
C ALA A 206 14.44 9.96 -20.27
N GLY A 207 14.48 11.21 -20.76
CA GLY A 207 13.69 11.71 -21.88
C GLY A 207 12.24 12.10 -21.54
N VAL A 208 11.91 12.27 -20.26
CA VAL A 208 10.55 12.65 -19.83
C VAL A 208 10.49 14.14 -19.56
N ALA A 209 9.45 14.81 -20.09
CA ALA A 209 9.23 16.23 -19.85
C ALA A 209 8.95 16.50 -18.37
N VAL A 210 9.71 17.41 -17.77
CA VAL A 210 9.59 17.75 -16.35
C VAL A 210 9.94 19.22 -16.10
N THR A 211 9.12 19.89 -15.29
CA THR A 211 9.37 21.26 -14.85
C THR A 211 10.03 21.24 -13.46
N VAL A 212 11.16 21.94 -13.33
CA VAL A 212 11.86 22.08 -12.06
C VAL A 212 11.08 23.01 -11.13
N VAL A 213 10.87 22.59 -9.88
CA VAL A 213 10.21 23.37 -8.83
C VAL A 213 11.11 23.46 -7.59
N ASN A 214 11.21 24.65 -7.01
CA ASN A 214 12.00 24.91 -5.82
C ASN A 214 11.37 24.28 -4.57
N LYS A 215 12.24 23.79 -3.68
CA LYS A 215 11.87 23.58 -2.26
C LYS A 215 11.71 24.92 -1.55
N VAL A 216 11.11 24.92 -0.36
CA VAL A 216 10.93 26.14 0.45
C VAL A 216 12.26 26.86 0.70
N ALA A 217 13.33 26.11 0.97
CA ALA A 217 14.67 26.66 1.20
C ALA A 217 15.35 27.25 -0.06
N GLU A 218 14.82 27.00 -1.26
CA GLU A 218 15.47 27.33 -2.54
C GLU A 218 14.92 28.61 -3.20
N GLY A 219 13.95 29.29 -2.57
CA GLY A 219 13.36 30.54 -3.07
C GLY A 219 11.96 30.39 -3.69
N ARG A 220 11.37 31.50 -4.14
CA ARG A 220 9.98 31.56 -4.66
C ARG A 220 9.90 31.65 -6.19
N PRO A 221 8.81 31.14 -6.82
CA PRO A 221 7.76 30.31 -6.22
C PRO A 221 8.29 28.91 -5.85
N HIS A 222 7.80 28.34 -4.74
CA HIS A 222 8.18 26.99 -4.29
C HIS A 222 6.97 26.06 -4.20
N ILE A 223 7.23 24.76 -4.08
CA ILE A 223 6.17 23.72 -4.08
C ILE A 223 5.04 23.97 -3.07
N VAL A 224 5.33 24.48 -1.87
CA VAL A 224 4.28 24.74 -0.86
C VAL A 224 3.32 25.85 -1.31
N ASP A 225 3.77 26.82 -2.10
CA ASP A 225 2.90 27.87 -2.64
C ASP A 225 1.98 27.26 -3.71
N MET A 226 2.54 26.44 -4.60
CA MET A 226 1.77 25.75 -5.64
C MET A 226 0.70 24.82 -5.05
N ILE A 227 1.02 24.10 -3.96
CA ILE A 227 0.03 23.28 -3.24
C ILE A 227 -1.11 24.14 -2.69
N LYS A 228 -0.78 25.26 -2.03
CA LYS A 228 -1.78 26.19 -1.46
C LYS A 228 -2.64 26.86 -2.53
N ASN A 229 -2.09 27.10 -3.71
CA ASN A 229 -2.79 27.65 -4.86
C ASN A 229 -3.65 26.62 -5.60
N GLY A 230 -3.64 25.34 -5.20
CA GLY A 230 -4.39 24.28 -5.89
C GLY A 230 -3.79 23.88 -7.24
N GLU A 231 -2.51 24.16 -7.48
CA GLU A 231 -1.83 23.86 -8.74
C GLU A 231 -1.30 22.43 -8.85
N VAL A 232 -1.35 21.66 -7.76
CA VAL A 232 -0.82 20.29 -7.68
C VAL A 232 -1.92 19.32 -7.25
N ASN A 233 -2.08 18.24 -8.00
CA ASN A 233 -3.18 17.28 -7.84
C ASN A 233 -2.73 15.96 -7.21
N LEU A 234 -1.45 15.61 -7.37
CA LEU A 234 -0.82 14.42 -6.79
C LEU A 234 0.60 14.75 -6.35
N ILE A 235 1.02 14.19 -5.23
CA ILE A 235 2.40 14.33 -4.72
C ILE A 235 3.00 12.95 -4.49
N VAL A 236 4.21 12.73 -5.01
CA VAL A 236 5.04 11.57 -4.66
C VAL A 236 6.26 12.11 -3.91
N ASN A 237 6.28 11.91 -2.59
CA ASN A 237 7.36 12.41 -1.74
C ASN A 237 7.95 11.30 -0.87
N THR A 238 9.05 10.71 -1.33
CA THR A 238 9.85 9.82 -0.48
C THR A 238 10.99 10.56 0.18
N VAL A 239 11.35 10.15 1.39
CA VAL A 239 12.32 10.83 2.24
C VAL A 239 13.30 9.83 2.83
N ASP A 240 14.54 10.28 2.99
CA ASP A 240 15.56 9.55 3.74
C ASP A 240 15.25 9.61 5.25
N SER A 241 15.78 8.66 6.02
CA SER A 241 15.59 8.61 7.49
C SER A 241 16.40 9.70 8.22
N LYS A 242 17.22 10.46 7.51
CA LYS A 242 18.01 11.58 8.05
C LYS A 242 17.09 12.68 8.59
N PRO A 243 17.26 13.11 9.87
CA PRO A 243 16.38 14.12 10.48
C PRO A 243 16.33 15.48 9.75
N SER A 244 17.39 15.86 9.04
CA SER A 244 17.38 17.06 8.19
C SER A 244 16.45 16.91 7.00
N ALA A 245 16.57 15.81 6.24
CA ALA A 245 15.73 15.53 5.07
C ALA A 245 14.24 15.41 5.44
N MET A 246 13.95 14.80 6.61
CA MET A 246 12.58 14.72 7.14
C MET A 246 12.00 16.10 7.44
N ARG A 247 12.75 16.96 8.14
CA ARG A 247 12.34 18.34 8.47
C ARG A 247 12.14 19.20 7.22
N ASP A 248 13.03 19.10 6.25
CA ASP A 248 12.93 19.89 5.01
C ASP A 248 11.67 19.53 4.21
N SER A 249 11.29 18.25 4.23
CA SER A 249 10.13 17.73 3.49
C SER A 249 8.83 17.74 4.29
N TYR A 250 8.89 17.98 5.61
CA TYR A 250 7.71 18.09 6.48
C TYR A 250 6.72 19.13 5.95
N SER A 251 7.23 20.30 5.52
CA SER A 251 6.40 21.38 4.98
C SER A 251 5.55 20.96 3.78
N ILE A 252 6.07 20.09 2.91
CA ILE A 252 5.39 19.58 1.72
C ILE A 252 4.24 18.64 2.13
N ARG A 253 4.54 17.67 3.00
CA ARG A 253 3.55 16.70 3.50
C ARG A 253 2.45 17.37 4.31
N HIS A 254 2.82 18.31 5.17
CA HIS A 254 1.87 19.09 5.95
C HIS A 254 0.98 19.93 5.03
N ALA A 255 1.55 20.62 4.03
CA ALA A 255 0.76 21.38 3.07
C ALA A 255 -0.18 20.48 2.23
N ALA A 256 0.29 19.30 1.82
CA ALA A 256 -0.53 18.32 1.09
C ALA A 256 -1.74 17.86 1.93
N LEU A 257 -1.50 17.51 3.20
CA LEU A 257 -2.56 17.11 4.12
C LEU A 257 -3.60 18.23 4.33
N GLN A 258 -3.14 19.46 4.59
CA GLN A 258 -4.04 20.61 4.79
C GLN A 258 -4.82 20.98 3.51
N GLY A 259 -4.16 20.91 2.36
CA GLY A 259 -4.76 21.15 1.05
C GLY A 259 -5.61 19.99 0.54
N ARG A 260 -5.69 18.87 1.27
CA ARG A 260 -6.36 17.62 0.85
C ARG A 260 -5.88 17.13 -0.53
N VAL A 261 -4.62 17.38 -0.85
CA VAL A 261 -3.97 16.89 -2.07
C VAL A 261 -3.56 15.45 -1.84
N THR A 262 -3.89 14.55 -2.76
CA THR A 262 -3.49 13.14 -2.67
C THR A 262 -1.97 13.03 -2.71
N TYR A 263 -1.39 12.25 -1.80
CA TYR A 263 0.06 12.09 -1.73
C TYR A 263 0.46 10.68 -1.33
N TYR A 264 1.59 10.22 -1.87
CA TYR A 264 2.23 8.95 -1.53
C TYR A 264 3.63 9.20 -0.97
N THR A 265 3.93 8.54 0.14
CA THR A 265 5.24 8.63 0.83
C THR A 265 6.18 7.48 0.49
N THR A 266 5.73 6.53 -0.33
CA THR A 266 6.50 5.41 -0.86
C THR A 266 6.37 5.36 -2.37
N LEU A 267 7.42 4.88 -3.06
CA LEU A 267 7.33 4.62 -4.50
C LEU A 267 6.35 3.51 -4.83
N ALA A 268 6.24 2.48 -3.98
CA ALA A 268 5.38 1.36 -4.24
C ALA A 268 3.89 1.76 -4.18
N GLY A 269 3.50 2.62 -3.23
CA GLY A 269 2.17 3.22 -3.20
C GLY A 269 1.90 4.09 -4.43
N ALA A 270 2.88 4.89 -4.87
CA ALA A 270 2.76 5.67 -6.10
C ALA A 270 2.61 4.78 -7.36
N ARG A 271 3.30 3.64 -7.42
CA ARG A 271 3.18 2.66 -8.51
C ARG A 271 1.80 2.03 -8.52
N ALA A 272 1.30 1.60 -7.37
CA ALA A 272 -0.06 1.07 -7.23
C ALA A 272 -1.13 2.11 -7.66
N ALA A 273 -0.92 3.38 -7.31
CA ALA A 273 -1.77 4.47 -7.78
C ALA A 273 -1.74 4.65 -9.30
N CYS A 274 -0.57 4.56 -9.93
CA CYS A 274 -0.46 4.59 -11.40
C CYS A 274 -1.23 3.43 -12.05
N ILE A 275 -1.07 2.21 -11.54
CA ILE A 275 -1.80 1.02 -12.01
C ILE A 275 -3.33 1.23 -11.89
N GLY A 276 -3.78 1.76 -10.74
CA GLY A 276 -5.17 2.10 -10.50
C GLY A 276 -5.72 3.15 -11.47
N MET A 277 -4.96 4.21 -11.73
CA MET A 277 -5.35 5.30 -12.65
C MET A 277 -5.39 4.87 -14.12
N GLN A 278 -4.55 3.93 -14.54
CA GLN A 278 -4.57 3.37 -15.91
C GLN A 278 -5.84 2.58 -16.23
N HIS A 279 -6.48 1.99 -15.22
CA HIS A 279 -7.62 1.09 -15.38
C HIS A 279 -8.86 1.64 -14.67
N LEU A 280 -9.04 2.96 -14.67
CA LEU A 280 -10.16 3.64 -14.04
C LEU A 280 -11.42 3.51 -14.93
N THR A 281 -11.87 2.28 -15.14
CA THR A 281 -13.18 1.94 -15.74
C THR A 281 -14.31 2.20 -14.73
N GLU A 282 -15.56 2.13 -15.18
CA GLU A 282 -16.71 2.18 -14.28
C GLU A 282 -16.57 1.17 -13.14
N LEU A 283 -16.48 1.68 -11.90
CA LEU A 283 -16.32 0.85 -10.71
C LEU A 283 -17.60 0.06 -10.48
N GLN A 284 -17.49 -1.27 -10.42
CA GLN A 284 -18.64 -2.14 -10.16
C GLN A 284 -18.89 -2.30 -8.66
N VAL A 285 -20.14 -2.50 -8.26
CA VAL A 285 -20.47 -2.83 -6.86
C VAL A 285 -20.63 -4.33 -6.75
N TYR A 286 -19.94 -4.92 -5.76
CA TYR A 286 -20.04 -6.35 -5.45
C TYR A 286 -20.63 -6.50 -4.05
N ASP A 287 -21.70 -7.27 -3.92
CA ASP A 287 -22.16 -7.72 -2.61
C ASP A 287 -21.34 -8.93 -2.14
N LEU A 288 -21.21 -9.06 -0.82
CA LEU A 288 -20.35 -10.08 -0.21
C LEU A 288 -20.88 -11.50 -0.48
N GLN A 289 -22.19 -11.67 -0.59
CA GLN A 289 -22.84 -12.95 -0.77
C GLN A 289 -22.53 -13.51 -2.17
N THR A 290 -22.64 -12.69 -3.21
CA THR A 290 -22.28 -13.04 -4.59
C THR A 290 -20.79 -13.34 -4.70
N LEU A 291 -19.91 -12.56 -4.05
CA LEU A 291 -18.49 -12.87 -4.00
C LEU A 291 -18.22 -14.25 -3.38
N HIS A 292 -18.89 -14.59 -2.27
CA HIS A 292 -18.71 -15.89 -1.61
C HIS A 292 -19.31 -17.06 -2.40
N GLN A 293 -20.30 -16.82 -3.26
CA GLN A 293 -20.79 -17.83 -4.19
C GLN A 293 -19.74 -18.20 -5.25
N ARG A 294 -18.90 -17.24 -5.67
CA ARG A 294 -17.80 -17.49 -6.63
C ARG A 294 -16.64 -18.33 -6.08
N LEU A 295 -16.65 -18.64 -4.79
CA LEU A 295 -15.62 -19.47 -4.13
C LEU A 295 -15.96 -20.97 -4.12
N ARG A 296 -17.17 -21.33 -4.57
CA ARG A 296 -17.71 -22.70 -4.55
C ARG A 296 -17.44 -23.45 -5.83
#